data_AF-A0A373UBI8-F1
#
_entry.id   AF-A0A373UBI8-F1
#
_cell.length_a   1.000
_cell.length_b   1.000
_cell.length_c   1.000
_cell.angle_alpha   90.00
_cell.angle_beta   90.00
_cell.angle_gamma   90.00
#
_symmetry.space_group_name_H-M   'P 1'
#
loop_
_entity.id
_entity.type
_entity.pdbx_description
1 polymer ?
#
loop_
_entity_poly.entity_id
_entity_poly.type
_entity_poly.pdbx_seq_one_letter_code
_entity_poly.pdbx_strand_id
1 'polypeptide(L)' 'VNAVLNQKYRSMQEKHIAVILKVGDLQEICLEEEEIVILLSNLLDNAIRESEKVLKNTGKAVIHLKLECEDHKL' A
#
# COMPACT_ATOMS: atom_id res chain seq x y z
N VAL A 1 1.12 -0.20 13.25
CA VAL A 1 0.92 -0.43 11.79
C VAL A 1 -0.55 -0.45 11.34
N ASN A 2 -1.42 -1.28 11.94
CA ASN A 2 -2.80 -1.52 11.45
C ASN A 2 -3.70 -0.28 11.36
N ALA A 3 -3.56 0.68 12.27
CA ALA A 3 -4.37 1.91 12.25
C ALA A 3 -4.12 2.75 10.97
N VAL A 4 -2.86 2.82 10.52
CA VAL A 4 -2.46 3.59 9.32
C VAL A 4 -2.94 2.91 8.06
N LEU A 5 -2.75 1.59 7.94
CA LEU A 5 -3.29 0.81 6.82
C LEU A 5 -4.82 0.95 6.72
N ASN A 6 -5.52 0.88 7.86
CA ASN A 6 -6.96 1.07 7.91
C ASN A 6 -7.39 2.48 7.50
N GLN A 7 -6.65 3.51 7.90
CA GLN A 7 -6.92 4.89 7.50
C GLN A 7 -6.75 5.08 5.98
N LYS A 8 -5.65 4.56 5.40
CA LYS A 8 -5.41 4.65 3.95
C LYS A 8 -6.44 3.85 3.15
N TYR A 9 -6.81 2.66 3.64
CA TYR A 9 -7.87 1.84 3.03
C TYR A 9 -9.20 2.58 2.94
N ARG A 10 -9.63 3.25 4.03
CA ARG A 10 -10.83 4.09 4.01
C ARG A 10 -10.75 5.21 2.98
N SER A 11 -9.62 5.91 2.91
CA SER A 11 -9.42 6.97 1.92
C SER A 11 -9.52 6.44 0.48
N MET A 12 -9.02 5.23 0.22
CA MET A 12 -9.15 4.57 -1.09
C MET A 12 -10.61 4.18 -1.41
N GLN A 13 -11.37 3.68 -0.43
CA GLN A 13 -12.79 3.38 -0.59
C GLN A 13 -13.64 4.62 -0.88
N GLU A 14 -13.41 5.71 -0.14
CA GLU A 14 -14.08 7.00 -0.34
C GLU A 14 -13.87 7.55 -1.76
N LYS A 15 -12.71 7.23 -2.35
CA LYS A 15 -12.34 7.66 -3.70
C LYS A 15 -12.70 6.64 -4.79
N HIS A 16 -13.40 5.56 -4.44
CA HIS A 16 -13.74 4.46 -5.35
C HIS A 16 -12.51 3.83 -6.04
N ILE A 17 -11.36 3.85 -5.38
CA ILE A 17 -10.14 3.20 -5.85
C ILE A 17 -10.13 1.77 -5.31
N ALA A 18 -10.10 0.79 -6.21
CA ALA A 18 -9.99 -0.61 -5.80
C ALA A 18 -8.55 -0.93 -5.36
N VAL A 19 -8.41 -1.67 -4.27
CA VAL A 19 -7.11 -2.02 -3.68
C VAL A 19 -7.03 -3.51 -3.49
N ILE A 20 -5.94 -4.09 -3.97
CA ILE A 20 -5.53 -5.45 -3.62
C ILE A 20 -4.22 -5.33 -2.85
N LEU A 21 -4.28 -5.64 -1.56
CA LEU A 21 -3.13 -5.68 -0.68
C LEU A 21 -2.81 -7.14 -0.36
N LYS A 22 -1.61 -7.59 -0.75
CA LYS A 22 -1.08 -8.91 -0.37
C LYS A 22 0.19 -8.71 0.44
N VAL A 23 0.13 -9.06 1.71
CA VAL A 23 1.28 -9.04 2.62
C VAL A 23 1.71 -10.50 2.85
N GLY A 24 2.91 -10.83 2.41
CA GLY A 24 3.55 -12.12 2.70
C GLY A 24 4.16 -12.15 4.10
N ASP A 25 5.02 -13.14 4.35
CA ASP A 25 5.80 -13.14 5.59
C ASP A 25 6.77 -11.96 5.58
N LEU A 26 6.73 -11.16 6.65
CA LEU A 26 7.59 -10.00 6.86
C LEU A 26 8.49 -10.20 8.09
N GLN A 27 8.54 -11.40 8.68
CA GLN A 27 9.34 -11.69 9.88
C GLN A 27 10.84 -11.39 9.71
N GLU A 28 11.36 -11.53 8.48
CA GLU A 28 12.76 -11.22 8.16
C GLU A 28 13.01 -9.77 7.73
N ILE A 29 11.97 -8.92 7.71
CA ILE A 29 12.16 -7.50 7.46
C ILE A 29 12.83 -6.87 8.69
N CYS A 30 14.12 -6.54 8.55
CA CYS A 30 14.87 -5.71 9.49
C CYS A 30 14.46 -4.24 9.39
N LEU A 31 13.18 -3.94 9.66
CA LEU A 31 12.68 -2.58 9.81
C LEU A 31 11.90 -2.48 11.11
N GLU A 32 12.08 -1.37 11.82
CA GLU A 32 11.27 -1.06 12.99
C GLU A 32 9.82 -0.79 12.56
N GLU A 33 8.88 -0.97 13.50
CA GLU A 33 7.45 -0.78 13.23
C GLU A 33 7.17 0.61 12.64
N GLU A 34 7.87 1.63 13.13
CA GLU A 34 7.75 3.02 12.70
C GLU A 34 8.27 3.22 11.27
N GLU A 35 9.37 2.57 10.89
CA GLU A 35 9.92 2.61 9.53
C GLU A 35 8.98 1.93 8.53
N ILE A 36 8.37 0.80 8.91
CA ILE A 36 7.34 0.13 8.12
C ILE A 36 6.13 1.06 7.92
N VAL A 37 5.69 1.74 8.96
CA VAL A 37 4.57 2.70 8.88
C VAL A 37 4.91 3.84 7.92
N ILE A 38 6.10 4.42 8.01
CA ILE A 38 6.55 5.52 7.15
C ILE A 38 6.60 5.05 5.68
N LEU A 39 7.23 3.91 5.43
CA LEU A 39 7.37 3.35 4.09
C LEU A 39 5.99 3.09 3.46
N LEU A 40 5.10 2.39 4.16
CA LEU A 40 3.76 2.08 3.66
C LEU A 40 2.92 3.34 3.43
N SER A 41 3.03 4.33 4.31
CA SER A 41 2.30 5.59 4.16
C SER A 41 2.72 6.32 2.89
N ASN A 42 4.02 6.46 2.67
CA ASN A 42 4.56 7.14 1.50
C ASN A 42 4.20 6.42 0.20
N LEU A 43 4.32 5.08 0.17
CA LEU A 43 3.96 4.28 -1.00
C LEU A 43 2.48 4.40 -1.35
N LEU A 44 1.60 4.27 -0.35
CA LEU A 44 0.15 4.36 -0.56
C LEU A 44 -0.27 5.78 -0.93
N ASP A 45 0.31 6.82 -0.33
CA ASP A 45 -0.01 8.20 -0.69
C ASP A 45 0.35 8.53 -2.14
N ASN A 46 1.50 8.05 -2.60
CA ASN A 46 1.90 8.19 -3.99
C ASN A 46 0.96 7.41 -4.92
N ALA A 47 0.63 6.16 -4.58
CA ALA A 47 -0.26 5.33 -5.39
C ALA A 47 -1.68 5.92 -5.49
N ILE A 48 -2.23 6.44 -4.39
CA ILE A 48 -3.55 7.10 -4.36
C ILE A 48 -3.54 8.34 -5.25
N ARG A 49 -2.54 9.21 -5.10
CA ARG A 49 -2.43 10.46 -5.86
C ARG A 49 -2.40 10.22 -7.37
N GLU A 50 -1.62 9.25 -7.82
CA GLU A 50 -1.57 8.91 -9.25
C GLU A 50 -2.85 8.20 -9.72
N SER A 51 -3.43 7.35 -8.86
CA SER A 51 -4.70 6.68 -9.15
C SER A 51 -5.87 7.66 -9.33
N GLU A 52 -5.90 8.78 -8.61
CA GLU A 52 -6.91 9.83 -8.81
C GLU A 52 -6.85 10.43 -10.22
N LYS A 53 -5.64 10.60 -10.79
CA LYS A 53 -5.46 11.09 -12.16
C LYS A 53 -5.96 10.06 -13.17
N VAL A 54 -5.64 8.77 -12.96
CA VAL A 54 -6.11 7.67 -13.80
C VAL A 54 -7.64 7.54 -13.74
N LEU A 55 -8.22 7.64 -12.55
CA LEU A 55 -9.67 7.56 -12.32
C LEU A 55 -10.40 8.67 -13.10
N LYS A 56 -9.89 9.91 -13.05
CA LYS A 56 -10.46 11.04 -13.81
C LYS A 56 -10.45 10.80 -15.32
N ASN A 57 -9.43 10.13 -15.85
CA ASN A 57 -9.26 9.93 -17.30
C ASN A 57 -9.95 8.68 -17.83
N THR A 58 -10.06 7.62 -17.02
CA THR A 58 -10.46 6.28 -17.48
C THR A 58 -11.70 5.72 -16.77
N GLY A 59 -12.18 6.38 -15.70
CA GLY A 59 -13.30 5.93 -14.89
C GLY A 59 -13.00 4.75 -13.97
N LYS A 60 -11.77 4.21 -13.98
CA LYS A 60 -11.36 3.10 -13.11
C LYS A 60 -9.88 3.22 -12.73
N ALA A 61 -9.59 3.04 -11.45
CA ALA A 61 -8.22 2.90 -10.96
C ALA A 61 -8.11 1.72 -9.99
N VAL A 62 -7.01 0.97 -10.10
CA VAL A 62 -6.74 -0.19 -9.25
C VAL A 62 -5.29 -0.14 -8.79
N ILE A 63 -5.07 -0.27 -7.49
CA ILE A 63 -3.75 -0.37 -6.87
C ILE A 63 -3.49 -1.82 -6.49
N HIS A 64 -2.41 -2.39 -7.01
CA HIS A 64 -1.90 -3.70 -6.60
C HIS A 64 -0.61 -3.50 -5.79
N LEU A 65 -0.63 -3.86 -4.51
CA LEU A 65 0.56 -3.82 -3.66
C LEU A 65 0.85 -5.23 -3.12
N LYS A 66 2.07 -5.71 -3.39
CA LYS A 66 2.60 -6.96 -2.88
C LYS A 66 3.86 -6.66 -2.07
N LEU A 67 3.90 -7.15 -0.83
CA LEU A 67 5.07 -7.05 0.04
C LEU A 67 5.51 -8.47 0.38
N GLU A 68 6.76 -8.79 0.05
CA GLU A 68 7.39 -10.07 0.34
C GLU A 68 8.82 -9.84 0.80
N CYS A 69 9.24 -10.56 1.83
CA CYS A 69 10.65 -10.70 2.18
C CYS A 69 11.21 -11.88 1.40
N GLU A 70 12.31 -11.68 0.68
CA GLU A 70 13.01 -12.76 0.00
C GLU A 70 14.12 -13.27 0.91
N ASP A 71 13.98 -14.52 1.40
CA ASP A 71 15.05 -15.25 2.05
C ASP A 71 16.27 -15.22 1.12
N HIS A 72 17.31 -14.47 1.50
CA HIS A 72 18.62 -14.62 0.87
C HIS A 72 19.18 -15.97 1.32
N LYS A 73 18.78 -17.06 0.65
CA LYS A 73 19.49 -18.33 0.72
C LYS A 73 20.84 -18.17 0.03
N LEU A 74 21.83 -17.70 0.79
CA LEU A 74 23.26 -17.79 0.49
C LEU A 74 23.76 -19.21 0.69
#